data_AF-A0A316QB50-F1
#
_entry.id   AF-A0A316QB50-F1
#
_cell.length_a   1.000
_cell.length_b   1.000
_cell.length_c   1.000
_cell.angle_alpha   90.00
_cell.angle_beta   90.00
_cell.angle_gamma   90.00
#
_symmetry.space_group_name_H-M   'P 1'
#
loop_
_entity.id
_entity.type
_entity.pdbx_description
1 polymer ?
#
loop_
_entity_poly.entity_id
_entity_poly.type
_entity_poly.pdbx_seq_one_letter_code
_entity_poly.pdbx_strand_id
1 'polypeptide(L)'
;IEDALRLIPLWGFEYKTIAFQWIKLNPSTQMNEYRIMTAAELFEKSCALGLGYWTRGNTECCLLATKGHPKRESAGISQLIFSPRGRHSEKPTEVREKIRKLVGGGAAIELFARRSAEGWDCWGNEV
;
A
#
# COMPACT_ATOMS: atom_id res chain seq x y z
N ILE A 1 0.57 9.49 -11.34
CA ILE A 1 0.80 8.11 -11.85
C ILE A 1 1.71 8.13 -13.07
N GLU A 2 1.48 9.03 -14.04
CA GLU A 2 2.31 9.16 -15.24
C GLU A 2 3.81 9.21 -14.96
N ASP A 3 4.26 10.07 -14.05
CA ASP A 3 5.69 10.17 -13.69
C ASP A 3 6.28 8.85 -13.17
N ALA A 4 5.51 8.12 -12.34
CA ALA A 4 5.94 6.83 -11.83
C ALA A 4 6.08 5.80 -12.97
N LEU A 5 5.13 5.79 -13.91
CA LEU A 5 5.19 4.90 -15.08
C LEU A 5 6.34 5.24 -16.02
N ARG A 6 6.75 6.52 -16.10
CA ARG A 6 7.97 6.93 -16.82
C ARG A 6 9.24 6.52 -16.09
N LEU A 7 9.26 6.59 -14.76
CA LEU A 7 10.46 6.32 -13.95
C LEU A 7 10.81 4.82 -13.89
N ILE A 8 9.80 3.95 -13.79
CA ILE A 8 9.97 2.49 -13.71
C ILE A 8 10.95 1.94 -14.78
N PRO A 9 10.76 2.18 -16.09
CA PRO A 9 11.68 1.70 -17.12
C PRO A 9 13.06 2.38 -17.08
N LEU A 10 13.15 3.64 -16.66
CA LEU A 10 14.43 4.34 -16.50
C LEU A 10 15.31 3.70 -15.42
N TRP A 11 14.69 3.09 -14.41
CA TRP A 11 15.39 2.31 -13.36
C TRP A 11 15.65 0.85 -13.78
N GLY A 12 15.26 0.48 -15.01
CA GLY A 12 15.42 -0.87 -15.55
C GLY A 12 14.40 -1.87 -14.99
N PHE A 13 13.25 -1.40 -14.53
CA PHE A 13 12.13 -2.24 -14.12
C PHE A 13 11.03 -2.24 -15.19
N GLU A 14 10.20 -3.28 -15.17
CA GLU A 14 9.00 -3.38 -15.98
C GLU A 14 7.77 -3.31 -15.07
N TYR A 15 6.84 -2.40 -15.37
CA TYR A 15 5.57 -2.32 -14.66
C TYR A 15 4.75 -3.59 -14.90
N LYS A 16 4.13 -4.12 -13.84
CA LYS A 16 3.30 -5.34 -13.93
C LYS A 16 1.85 -5.07 -13.62
N THR A 17 1.57 -4.48 -12.46
CA THR A 17 0.21 -4.27 -11.96
C THR A 17 0.23 -3.34 -10.75
N ILE A 18 -0.94 -3.03 -10.19
CA ILE A 18 -1.03 -2.50 -8.83
C ILE A 18 -0.72 -3.64 -7.87
N ALA A 19 0.34 -3.53 -7.05
CA ALA A 19 0.63 -4.49 -5.99
C ALA A 19 -0.49 -4.47 -4.95
N PHE A 20 -0.81 -3.25 -4.49
CA PHE A 20 -1.82 -3.02 -3.46
C PHE A 20 -2.62 -1.76 -3.73
N GLN A 21 -3.91 -1.81 -3.45
CA GLN A 21 -4.80 -0.67 -3.42
C GLN A 21 -5.26 -0.44 -1.99
N TRP A 22 -4.74 0.61 -1.37
CA TRP A 22 -5.16 1.01 -0.04
C TRP A 22 -6.48 1.77 -0.12
N ILE A 23 -7.51 1.20 0.50
CA ILE A 23 -8.78 1.85 0.81
C ILE A 23 -8.64 2.50 2.18
N LYS A 24 -8.59 3.84 2.20
CA LYS A 24 -8.37 4.59 3.45
C LYS A 24 -9.61 4.55 4.30
N LEU A 25 -9.49 3.99 5.50
CA LEU A 25 -10.54 4.05 6.49
C LEU A 25 -10.38 5.29 7.39
N ASN A 26 -11.47 5.70 8.03
CA ASN A 26 -11.44 6.73 9.07
C ASN A 26 -10.60 6.22 10.25
N PRO A 27 -9.87 7.09 10.97
CA PRO A 27 -9.08 6.67 12.13
C PRO A 27 -9.89 5.93 13.20
N SER A 28 -11.19 6.25 13.31
CA SER A 28 -12.13 5.64 14.23
C SER A 28 -12.71 4.30 13.76
N THR A 29 -12.42 3.86 12.53
CA THR A 29 -12.96 2.60 12.01
C THR A 29 -12.29 1.41 12.67
N GLN A 30 -13.07 0.62 13.39
CA GLN A 30 -12.64 -0.64 14.00
C GLN A 30 -13.15 -1.81 13.16
N MET A 31 -12.23 -2.47 12.45
CA MET A 31 -12.56 -3.62 11.57
C MET A 31 -12.67 -4.96 12.31
N ASN A 32 -12.18 -5.03 13.55
CA ASN A 32 -12.08 -6.28 14.32
C ASN A 32 -13.23 -6.50 15.32
N GLU A 33 -14.20 -5.57 15.38
CA GLU A 33 -15.44 -5.79 16.11
C GLU A 33 -16.45 -6.47 15.18
N TYR A 34 -17.19 -7.46 15.69
CA TYR A 34 -18.26 -8.12 14.94
C TYR A 34 -19.38 -7.13 14.61
N ARG A 35 -19.25 -6.43 13.48
CA ARG A 35 -20.22 -5.46 12.99
C ARG A 35 -20.67 -5.89 11.60
N ILE A 36 -21.90 -6.39 11.50
CA ILE A 36 -22.53 -6.57 10.19
C ILE A 36 -22.82 -5.17 9.66
N MET A 37 -22.25 -4.84 8.50
CA MET A 37 -22.45 -3.57 7.82
C MET A 37 -22.85 -3.85 6.38
N THR A 38 -23.78 -3.03 5.89
CA THR A 38 -24.03 -2.97 4.45
C THR A 38 -22.87 -2.31 3.72
N ALA A 39 -22.74 -2.54 2.41
CA ALA A 39 -21.75 -1.85 1.60
C ALA A 39 -21.89 -0.32 1.67
N ALA A 40 -23.12 0.19 1.67
CA ALA A 40 -23.40 1.62 1.82
C ALA A 40 -22.84 2.15 3.16
N GLU A 41 -23.10 1.45 4.26
CA GLU A 41 -22.58 1.84 5.57
C GLU A 41 -21.06 1.78 5.65
N LEU A 42 -20.42 0.82 4.96
CA LEU A 42 -18.96 0.79 4.85
C LEU A 42 -18.44 2.05 4.15
N PHE A 43 -19.03 2.42 3.01
CA PHE A 43 -18.62 3.61 2.29
C PHE A 43 -18.85 4.90 3.07
N GLU A 44 -20.00 5.05 3.71
CA GLU A 44 -20.38 6.29 4.41
C GLU A 44 -19.71 6.45 5.76
N LYS A 45 -19.66 5.37 6.57
CA LYS A 45 -19.22 5.46 7.97
C LYS A 45 -17.74 5.15 8.13
N SER A 46 -17.15 4.36 7.23
CA SER A 46 -15.81 3.83 7.41
C SER A 46 -14.78 4.32 6.41
N CYS A 47 -15.15 4.58 5.15
CA CYS A 47 -14.21 5.10 4.17
C CYS A 47 -13.98 6.61 4.33
N ALA A 48 -12.72 7.02 4.26
CA ALA A 48 -12.34 8.41 4.49
C ALA A 48 -12.26 9.18 3.16
N LEU A 49 -13.11 10.18 2.94
CA LEU A 49 -13.20 10.94 1.69
C LEU A 49 -12.31 12.19 1.70
N GLY A 50 -11.22 12.14 0.95
CA GLY A 50 -10.34 13.28 0.67
C GLY A 50 -10.84 14.18 -0.45
N LEU A 51 -10.02 15.18 -0.78
CA LEU A 51 -10.21 16.05 -1.94
C LEU A 51 -9.93 15.27 -3.24
N GLY A 52 -10.40 15.79 -4.36
CA GLY A 52 -10.04 15.30 -5.68
C GLY A 52 -10.62 16.22 -6.76
N TYR A 53 -10.09 16.09 -7.97
CA TYR A 53 -10.42 16.99 -9.08
C TYR A 53 -11.81 16.69 -9.65
N TRP A 54 -12.04 15.44 -10.05
CA TRP A 54 -13.28 14.99 -10.69
C TRP A 54 -14.18 14.19 -9.74
N THR A 55 -13.58 13.44 -8.81
CA THR A 55 -14.27 12.66 -7.79
C THR A 55 -13.57 12.82 -6.44
N ARG A 56 -14.26 12.51 -5.34
CA ARG A 56 -13.65 12.52 -4.00
C ARG A 56 -12.60 11.41 -3.91
N GLY A 57 -11.35 11.77 -3.61
CA GLY A 57 -10.27 10.80 -3.48
C GLY A 57 -10.40 9.96 -2.20
N ASN A 58 -10.12 8.67 -2.28
CA ASN A 58 -10.01 7.81 -1.09
C ASN A 58 -8.75 6.94 -1.17
N THR A 59 -8.52 6.34 -2.33
CA THR A 59 -7.59 5.22 -2.43
C THR A 59 -6.16 5.66 -2.75
N GLU A 60 -5.17 4.90 -2.29
CA GLU A 60 -3.75 5.06 -2.66
C GLU A 60 -3.21 3.77 -3.28
N CYS A 61 -2.71 3.83 -4.51
CA CYS A 61 -2.15 2.66 -5.20
C CYS A 61 -0.65 2.49 -4.89
N CYS A 62 -0.23 1.24 -4.69
CA CYS A 62 1.14 0.79 -4.67
C CYS A 62 1.41 0.04 -5.98
N LEU A 63 2.32 0.54 -6.82
CA LEU A 63 2.62 -0.09 -8.11
C LEU A 63 3.63 -1.23 -7.92
N LEU A 64 3.40 -2.36 -8.60
CA LEU A 64 4.35 -3.46 -8.71
C LEU A 64 5.14 -3.34 -10.01
N ALA A 65 6.45 -3.34 -9.91
CA ALA A 65 7.35 -3.47 -11.03
C ALA A 65 8.43 -4.51 -10.71
N THR A 66 8.96 -5.17 -11.73
CA THR A 66 9.94 -6.24 -11.59
C THR A 66 11.13 -6.02 -12.51
N LYS A 67 12.31 -6.50 -12.11
CA LYS A 67 13.52 -6.53 -12.94
C LYS A 67 13.99 -7.98 -13.09
N GLY A 68 14.25 -8.41 -14.33
CA GLY A 68 14.52 -9.82 -14.63
C GLY A 68 13.29 -10.71 -14.41
N HIS A 69 13.49 -11.91 -13.85
CA HIS A 69 12.44 -12.92 -13.66
C HIS A 69 12.30 -13.32 -12.17
N PRO A 70 11.84 -12.41 -11.29
CA PRO A 70 11.70 -12.74 -9.88
C PRO A 70 10.62 -13.80 -9.68
N LYS A 71 10.85 -14.69 -8.70
CA LYS A 71 9.87 -15.70 -8.30
C LYS A 71 8.84 -15.06 -7.36
N ARG A 72 7.56 -15.32 -7.63
CA ARG A 72 6.45 -15.02 -6.73
C ARG A 72 6.27 -16.21 -5.77
N GLU A 73 6.30 -15.96 -4.46
CA GLU A 73 6.12 -17.01 -3.45
C GLU A 73 4.64 -17.32 -3.17
N SER A 74 3.77 -16.30 -3.21
CA SER A 74 2.34 -16.51 -2.98
C SER A 74 1.47 -15.78 -4.01
N ALA A 75 0.57 -16.53 -4.64
CA ALA A 75 -0.45 -15.98 -5.54
C ALA A 75 -1.71 -15.51 -4.80
N GLY A 76 -1.88 -15.89 -3.53
CA GLY A 76 -3.09 -15.63 -2.73
C GLY A 76 -3.10 -14.28 -2.02
N ILE A 77 -2.12 -13.40 -2.29
CA ILE A 77 -2.03 -12.10 -1.64
C ILE A 77 -3.05 -11.16 -2.28
N SER A 78 -4.06 -10.75 -1.49
CA SER A 78 -5.04 -9.76 -1.93
C SER A 78 -4.39 -8.40 -2.18
N GLN A 79 -4.77 -7.78 -3.30
CA GLN A 79 -4.40 -6.40 -3.62
C GLN A 79 -5.06 -5.39 -2.68
N LEU A 80 -6.22 -5.73 -2.08
CA LEU A 80 -6.93 -4.78 -1.23
C LEU A 80 -6.29 -4.70 0.17
N ILE A 81 -6.16 -3.46 0.63
CA ILE A 81 -5.68 -3.08 1.96
C ILE A 81 -6.74 -2.16 2.55
N PHE A 82 -7.37 -2.61 3.65
CA PHE A 82 -8.36 -1.84 4.38
C PHE A 82 -7.74 -1.44 5.71
N SER A 83 -7.21 -0.22 5.77
CA SER A 83 -6.47 0.27 6.93
C SER A 83 -6.88 1.70 7.26
N PRO A 84 -7.06 2.05 8.55
CA PRO A 84 -7.23 3.43 8.99
C PRO A 84 -6.04 4.29 8.56
N ARG A 85 -6.33 5.54 8.17
CA ARG A 85 -5.25 6.53 7.96
C ARG A 85 -4.55 6.81 9.30
N GLY A 86 -3.22 6.79 9.26
CA GLY A 86 -2.37 7.19 10.38
C GLY A 86 -2.02 8.68 10.34
N ARG A 87 -0.80 9.00 10.78
CA ARG A 87 -0.25 10.36 10.69
C ARG A 87 -0.15 10.83 9.23
N HIS A 88 0.08 12.13 9.02
CA HIS A 88 0.20 12.69 7.68
C HIS A 88 1.21 11.90 6.82
N SER A 89 0.77 11.44 5.65
CA SER A 89 1.52 10.58 4.71
C SER A 89 1.94 9.20 5.23
N GLU A 90 1.44 8.74 6.38
CA GLU A 90 1.78 7.41 6.92
C GLU A 90 1.11 6.31 6.10
N LYS A 91 1.93 5.38 5.61
CA LYS A 91 1.47 4.20 4.86
C LYS A 91 1.17 3.06 5.85
N PRO A 92 0.19 2.17 5.54
CA PRO A 92 -0.12 1.03 6.40
C PRO A 92 1.09 0.11 6.57
N THR A 93 1.37 -0.31 7.82
CA THR A 93 2.47 -1.24 8.13
C THR A 93 2.30 -2.59 7.45
N GLU A 94 1.04 -3.04 7.28
CA GLU A 94 0.69 -4.32 6.64
C GLU A 94 1.19 -4.45 5.20
N VAL A 95 1.53 -3.34 4.52
CA VAL A 95 2.14 -3.38 3.19
C VAL A 95 3.44 -4.18 3.23
N ARG A 96 4.30 -3.95 4.24
CA ARG A 96 5.59 -4.65 4.36
C ARG A 96 5.39 -6.15 4.54
N GLU A 97 4.46 -6.54 5.41
CA GLU A 97 4.13 -7.94 5.66
C GLU A 97 3.58 -8.62 4.41
N LYS A 98 2.69 -7.94 3.67
CA LYS A 98 2.16 -8.44 2.40
C LYS A 98 3.25 -8.59 1.33
N ILE A 99 4.21 -7.65 1.26
CA ILE A 99 5.38 -7.78 0.38
C ILE A 99 6.18 -9.04 0.75
N ARG A 100 6.50 -9.23 2.04
CA ARG A 100 7.24 -10.42 2.51
C ARG A 100 6.51 -11.72 2.20
N LYS A 101 5.19 -11.75 2.30
CA LYS A 101 4.38 -12.93 1.91
C LYS A 101 4.34 -13.13 0.38
N LEU A 102 4.38 -12.05 -0.41
CA LEU A 102 4.30 -12.09 -1.87
C LEU A 102 5.61 -12.61 -2.51
N VAL A 103 6.76 -12.08 -2.08
CA VAL A 103 8.06 -12.33 -2.70
C VAL A 103 9.06 -13.06 -1.81
N GLY A 104 8.69 -13.36 -0.56
CA GLY A 104 9.52 -14.12 0.39
C GLY A 104 10.49 -13.28 1.22
N GLY A 105 11.42 -13.99 1.87
CA GLY A 105 12.53 -13.42 2.63
C GLY A 105 13.67 -12.91 1.73
N GLY A 106 14.61 -12.17 2.31
CA GLY A 106 15.77 -11.62 1.60
C GLY A 106 16.03 -10.15 1.92
N ALA A 107 17.04 -9.57 1.30
CA ALA A 107 17.34 -8.15 1.43
C ALA A 107 16.14 -7.33 0.91
N ALA A 108 15.69 -6.36 1.70
CA ALA A 108 14.65 -5.42 1.31
C ALA A 108 15.03 -4.04 1.79
N ILE A 109 14.75 -3.04 0.96
CA ILE A 109 15.04 -1.64 1.26
C ILE A 109 13.77 -0.81 1.07
N GLU A 110 13.55 0.14 1.99
CA GLU A 110 12.53 1.17 1.89
C GLU A 110 13.20 2.54 1.80
N LEU A 111 12.98 3.22 0.67
CA LEU A 111 13.45 4.57 0.43
C LEU A 111 12.41 5.59 0.92
N PHE A 112 12.88 6.74 1.38
CA PHE A 112 12.08 7.81 2.00
C PHE A 112 11.28 7.32 3.23
N ALA A 113 11.84 6.34 3.94
CA ALA A 113 11.29 5.86 5.19
C ALA A 113 11.32 6.97 6.25
N ARG A 114 10.40 6.88 7.22
CA ARG A 114 10.32 7.80 8.38
C ARG A 114 10.43 7.08 9.73
N ARG A 115 10.63 5.76 9.67
CA ARG A 115 10.85 4.89 10.82
C ARG A 115 11.60 3.65 10.36
N SER A 116 12.43 3.10 11.23
CA SER A 116 13.01 1.78 11.03
C SER A 116 11.92 0.69 11.05
N ALA A 117 12.22 -0.43 10.38
CA ALA A 117 11.37 -1.60 10.36
C ALA A 117 12.23 -2.86 10.35
N GLU A 118 11.90 -3.82 11.21
CA GLU A 118 12.66 -5.07 11.30
C GLU A 118 12.70 -5.79 9.96
N GLY A 119 13.91 -6.23 9.57
CA GLY A 119 14.15 -6.89 8.30
C GLY A 119 14.13 -5.95 7.08
N TRP A 120 14.04 -4.64 7.23
CA TRP A 120 14.17 -3.68 6.13
C TRP A 120 15.38 -2.77 6.37
N ASP A 121 16.16 -2.55 5.31
CA ASP A 121 17.06 -1.42 5.26
C ASP A 121 16.21 -0.16 5.01
N CYS A 122 16.26 0.82 5.91
CA CYS A 122 15.37 1.99 5.85
C CYS A 122 16.19 3.24 5.61
N TRP A 123 16.03 3.85 4.44
CA TRP A 123 16.75 5.06 4.06
C TRP A 123 15.78 6.23 4.02
N GLY A 124 16.04 7.26 4.82
CA GLY A 124 15.27 8.49 4.83
C GLY A 124 15.85 9.48 5.82
N ASN A 125 15.56 10.76 5.63
CA ASN A 125 16.13 11.83 6.46
C ASN A 125 15.60 11.84 7.91
N GLU A 126 14.59 11.01 8.20
CA GLU A 126 13.91 10.92 9.50
C GLU A 126 14.08 9.53 10.15
N VAL A 127 14.99 8.69 9.62
CA VAL A 127 15.29 7.33 10.13
C VAL A 127 16.61 7.32 10.88
#